data_AF-A0A382M1M8-F1
#
_entry.id   AF-A0A382M1M8-F1
#
_cell.length_a   1.000
_cell.length_b   1.000
_cell.length_c   1.000
_cell.angle_alpha   90.00
_cell.angle_beta   90.00
_cell.angle_gamma   90.00
#
_symmetry.space_group_name_H-M   'P 1'
#
loop_
_entity.id
_entity.type
_entity.pdbx_description
1 polymer ?
#
loop_
_entity_poly.entity_id
_entity_poly.type
_entity_poly.pdbx_seq_one_letter_code
_entity_poly.pdbx_strand_id
1 'polypeptide(L)'
;MKIAISAAETSGDLIASALVKSLLEYQPDCQIEGLVGDKMSDAGCQRLWHIDQVNVMGLSEVVNKLPSLLRLRNSIVKYFSENKPDVFIGVDSPDFNFKIEHKLKQCGVKTVHFISPSVWAWRSNRIKKIKASTDLILCLFPFEVDFYEKHGQRALFVGHPLTEKLQPRQNYKPSKKVLLMPGSREAEIKSLLPELLSTVALMREQDSKIQFSLALANDHFKVWVEERINKLGIELSVGDAYVKIAQSDLVIVASG
;
A
#
# COMPACT_ATOMS: atom_id res chain seq x y z
N MET A 1 -2.29 17.69 21.69
CA MET A 1 -3.01 16.49 21.23
C MET A 1 -2.01 15.37 21.08
N LYS A 2 -2.33 14.15 21.50
CA LYS A 2 -1.48 12.96 21.40
C LYS A 2 -2.09 11.96 20.42
N ILE A 3 -1.40 11.72 19.32
CA ILE A 3 -1.79 10.77 18.28
C ILE A 3 -0.88 9.55 18.36
N ALA A 4 -1.47 8.37 18.47
CA ALA A 4 -0.79 7.11 18.21
C ALA A 4 -1.01 6.72 16.74
N ILE A 5 0.05 6.31 16.03
CA ILE A 5 -0.06 5.90 14.63
C ILE A 5 0.72 4.60 14.36
N SER A 6 0.21 3.77 13.46
CA SER A 6 0.76 2.43 13.19
C SER A 6 0.73 2.11 11.69
N ALA A 7 1.90 2.16 11.05
CA ALA A 7 2.14 1.66 9.70
C ALA A 7 2.95 0.36 9.78
N ALA A 8 2.38 -0.73 9.27
CA ALA A 8 2.99 -2.06 9.32
C ALA A 8 3.68 -2.48 8.01
N GLU A 9 3.60 -1.64 6.97
CA GLU A 9 4.21 -1.86 5.64
C GLU A 9 4.80 -0.56 5.08
N THR A 10 5.85 -0.66 4.26
CA THR A 10 6.59 0.51 3.71
C THR A 10 5.69 1.44 2.88
N SER A 11 4.70 0.88 2.18
CA SER A 11 3.66 1.63 1.48
C SER A 11 2.82 2.49 2.43
N GLY A 12 2.41 1.91 3.56
CA GLY A 12 1.68 2.59 4.63
C GLY A 12 2.52 3.71 5.26
N ASP A 13 3.81 3.47 5.53
CA ASP A 13 4.73 4.48 6.06
C ASP A 13 4.87 5.68 5.11
N LEU A 14 5.01 5.42 3.81
CA LEU A 14 5.07 6.47 2.80
C LEU A 14 3.80 7.32 2.79
N ILE A 15 2.62 6.70 2.82
CA ILE A 15 1.33 7.43 2.78
C ILE A 15 1.11 8.18 4.09
N ALA A 16 1.37 7.54 5.22
CA ALA A 16 1.22 8.13 6.54
C ALA A 16 2.18 9.29 6.81
N SER A 17 3.37 9.31 6.18
CA SER A 17 4.30 10.44 6.33
C SER A 17 3.72 11.76 5.83
N ALA A 18 2.91 11.74 4.76
CA ALA A 18 2.17 12.91 4.30
C ALA A 18 1.13 13.36 5.34
N LEU A 19 0.40 12.41 5.95
CA LEU A 19 -0.55 12.70 7.03
C LEU A 19 0.15 13.32 8.25
N VAL A 20 1.27 12.75 8.69
CA VAL A 20 2.09 13.28 9.81
C VAL A 20 2.50 14.72 9.53
N LYS A 21 3.05 14.98 8.34
CA LYS A 21 3.47 16.32 7.93
C LYS A 21 2.31 17.32 7.97
N SER A 22 1.17 16.98 7.35
CA SER A 22 0.01 17.87 7.34
C SER A 22 -0.58 18.10 8.74
N LEU A 23 -0.54 17.10 9.63
CA LEU A 23 -0.99 17.27 11.01
C LEU A 23 -0.09 18.21 11.80
N LEU A 24 1.23 18.12 11.63
CA LEU A 24 2.19 19.01 12.29
C LEU A 24 2.16 20.43 11.70
N GLU A 25 1.89 20.58 10.40
CA GLU A 25 1.66 21.89 9.78
C GLU A 25 0.38 22.55 10.33
N TYR A 26 -0.69 21.77 10.54
CA TYR A 26 -1.95 22.26 11.09
C TYR A 26 -1.89 22.53 12.60
N GLN A 27 -1.22 21.66 13.36
CA GLN A 27 -1.07 21.75 14.81
C GLN A 27 0.37 21.39 15.23
N PRO A 28 1.28 22.38 15.29
CA PRO A 28 2.71 22.15 15.58
C PRO A 28 3.00 21.46 16.92
N ASP A 29 2.16 21.68 17.94
CA ASP A 29 2.32 21.08 19.27
C ASP A 29 1.74 19.65 19.37
N CYS A 30 1.32 19.06 18.24
CA CYS A 30 0.80 17.70 18.21
C CYS A 30 1.93 16.69 18.44
N GLN A 31 1.74 15.78 19.39
CA GLN A 31 2.66 14.67 19.63
C GLN A 31 2.19 13.46 18.85
N ILE A 32 3.01 12.97 17.93
CA ILE A 32 2.68 11.81 17.09
C ILE A 32 3.72 10.72 17.34
N GLU A 33 3.28 9.54 17.76
CA GLU A 33 4.19 8.44 18.10
C GLU A 33 3.63 7.06 17.71
N GLY A 34 4.51 6.08 17.48
CA GLY A 34 4.06 4.69 17.35
C GLY A 34 4.95 3.77 16.51
N LEU A 35 4.32 2.88 15.76
CA LEU A 35 4.99 1.94 14.85
C LEU A 35 5.15 2.61 13.48
N VAL A 36 6.39 2.92 13.12
CA VAL A 36 6.69 3.75 11.96
C VAL A 36 7.92 3.26 11.22
N GLY A 37 8.02 3.57 9.93
CA GLY A 37 9.25 3.47 9.16
C GLY A 37 10.03 4.79 9.17
N ASP A 38 11.01 4.88 8.28
CA ASP A 38 11.87 6.05 8.18
C ASP A 38 11.11 7.28 7.66
N LYS A 39 10.12 7.12 6.75
CA LYS A 39 9.44 8.30 6.16
C LYS A 39 8.58 9.04 7.17
N MET A 40 7.84 8.32 8.01
CA MET A 40 7.08 8.98 9.08
C MET A 40 8.00 9.55 10.16
N SER A 41 9.12 8.89 10.45
CA SER A 41 10.13 9.39 11.40
C SER A 41 10.71 10.72 10.91
N ASP A 42 11.12 10.78 9.64
CA ASP A 42 11.62 11.99 8.98
C ASP A 42 10.57 13.12 8.93
N ALA A 43 9.29 12.76 8.86
CA ALA A 43 8.17 13.72 8.89
C ALA A 43 7.88 14.27 10.30
N GLY A 44 8.56 13.80 11.35
CA GLY A 44 8.41 14.29 12.72
C GLY A 44 7.61 13.37 13.65
N CYS A 45 7.30 12.14 13.24
CA CYS A 45 6.70 11.16 14.13
C CYS A 45 7.77 10.52 15.04
N GLN A 46 7.51 10.47 16.35
CA GLN A 46 8.37 9.76 17.28
C GLN A 46 8.25 8.24 17.07
N ARG A 47 9.38 7.61 16.78
CA ARG A 47 9.46 6.16 16.59
C ARG A 47 9.53 5.42 17.93
N LEU A 48 8.48 4.70 18.28
CA LEU A 48 8.46 3.76 19.41
C LEU A 48 8.80 2.34 18.95
N TRP A 49 8.32 1.96 17.75
CA TRP A 49 8.65 0.71 17.09
C TRP A 49 8.98 0.96 15.62
N HIS A 50 9.84 0.10 15.05
CA HIS A 50 10.22 0.18 13.64
C HIS A 50 9.47 -0.85 12.80
N ILE A 51 9.13 -0.47 11.56
CA ILE A 51 8.40 -1.30 10.61
C ILE A 51 9.09 -2.63 10.25
N ASP A 52 10.42 -2.68 10.33
CA ASP A 52 11.19 -3.91 10.09
C ASP A 52 10.88 -5.04 11.09
N GLN A 53 10.30 -4.70 12.25
CA GLN A 53 9.83 -5.69 13.21
C GLN A 53 8.57 -6.43 12.72
N VAL A 54 7.89 -5.89 11.70
CA VAL A 54 6.70 -6.46 11.06
C VAL A 54 7.02 -7.08 9.70
N ASN A 55 7.96 -6.50 8.94
CA ASN A 55 8.28 -6.96 7.58
C ASN A 55 8.74 -8.42 7.56
N VAL A 56 7.92 -9.26 6.91
CA VAL A 56 8.24 -10.65 6.59
C VAL A 56 8.33 -10.76 5.07
N MET A 57 9.49 -11.13 4.54
CA MET A 57 9.63 -11.41 3.12
C MET A 57 9.37 -12.91 2.87
N GLY A 58 8.29 -13.23 2.16
CA GLY A 58 8.01 -14.60 1.69
C GLY A 58 7.19 -15.49 2.65
N LEU A 59 6.42 -16.42 2.08
CA LEU A 59 5.45 -17.30 2.77
C LEU A 59 6.08 -18.21 3.84
N SER A 60 7.33 -18.64 3.66
CA SER A 60 8.05 -19.52 4.60
C SER A 60 8.57 -18.81 5.85
N GLU A 61 8.91 -17.52 5.75
CA GLU A 61 9.33 -16.71 6.90
C GLU A 61 8.15 -16.29 7.80
N VAL A 62 6.93 -16.27 7.26
CA VAL A 62 5.71 -15.82 7.98
C VAL A 62 5.44 -16.65 9.22
N VAL A 63 5.62 -17.98 9.14
CA VAL A 63 5.32 -18.88 10.26
C VAL A 63 6.30 -18.67 11.41
N ASN A 64 7.58 -18.47 11.11
CA ASN A 64 8.63 -18.28 12.12
C ASN A 64 8.55 -16.89 12.79
N LYS A 65 8.07 -15.86 12.08
CA LYS A 65 7.90 -14.51 12.62
C LYS A 65 6.53 -14.24 13.25
N LEU A 66 5.58 -15.17 13.18
CA LEU A 66 4.27 -14.98 13.79
C LEU A 66 4.34 -14.71 15.32
N PRO A 67 5.15 -15.43 16.12
CA PRO A 67 5.25 -15.17 17.55
C PRO A 67 5.83 -13.79 17.89
N SER A 68 6.80 -13.28 17.12
CA SER A 68 7.34 -11.93 17.31
C SER A 68 6.31 -10.86 16.93
N LEU A 69 5.57 -11.06 15.84
CA LEU A 69 4.50 -10.15 15.42
C LEU A 69 3.38 -10.05 16.47
N LEU A 70 2.98 -11.19 17.05
CA LEU A 70 1.99 -11.22 18.13
C LEU A 70 2.50 -10.50 19.39
N ARG A 71 3.78 -10.68 19.74
CA ARG A 71 4.42 -9.98 20.86
C ARG A 71 4.45 -8.47 20.63
N LEU A 72 4.90 -8.03 19.45
CA LEU A 72 4.93 -6.61 19.09
C LEU A 72 3.54 -5.98 19.21
N ARG A 73 2.52 -6.62 18.61
CA ARG A 73 1.14 -6.14 18.70
C ARG A 73 0.66 -6.01 20.15
N ASN A 74 0.97 -7.00 20.99
CA ASN A 74 0.59 -6.96 22.40
C ASN A 74 1.34 -5.86 23.15
N SER A 75 2.61 -5.60 22.84
CA SER A 75 3.38 -4.48 23.41
C SER A 75 2.77 -3.13 23.04
N ILE A 76 2.38 -2.93 21.77
CA ILE A 76 1.72 -1.70 21.30
C ILE A 76 0.41 -1.48 22.06
N VAL A 77 -0.43 -2.52 22.14
CA VAL A 77 -1.70 -2.44 22.87
C VAL A 77 -1.47 -2.11 24.34
N LYS A 78 -0.52 -2.79 25.00
CA LYS A 78 -0.22 -2.55 26.42
C LYS A 78 0.21 -1.10 26.63
N TYR A 79 1.18 -0.63 25.85
CA TYR A 79 1.73 0.71 25.95
C TYR A 79 0.66 1.79 25.79
N PHE A 80 -0.17 1.73 24.74
CA PHE A 80 -1.22 2.72 24.50
C PHE A 80 -2.47 2.52 25.37
N SER A 81 -2.61 1.40 26.07
CA SER A 81 -3.63 1.24 27.11
C SER A 81 -3.22 1.97 28.40
N GLU A 82 -1.91 1.96 28.71
CA GLU A 82 -1.31 2.65 29.88
C GLU A 82 -1.07 4.15 29.59
N ASN A 83 -0.68 4.49 28.36
CA ASN A 83 -0.37 5.85 27.91
C ASN A 83 -1.39 6.29 26.85
N LYS A 84 -2.66 6.47 27.27
CA LYS A 84 -3.78 6.65 26.35
C LYS A 84 -3.58 7.86 25.41
N PRO A 85 -3.56 7.65 24.07
CA PRO A 85 -3.60 8.75 23.11
C PRO A 85 -5.04 9.29 22.97
N ASP A 86 -5.17 10.50 22.43
CA ASP A 86 -6.47 11.07 22.06
C ASP A 86 -7.11 10.27 20.91
N VAL A 87 -6.28 9.81 19.98
CA VAL A 87 -6.67 8.98 18.84
C VAL A 87 -5.56 8.00 18.45
N PHE A 88 -5.94 6.78 18.09
CA PHE A 88 -5.08 5.80 17.43
C PHE A 88 -5.46 5.71 15.94
N ILE A 89 -4.47 5.83 15.06
CA ILE A 89 -4.62 5.74 13.60
C ILE A 89 -3.87 4.50 13.11
N GLY A 90 -4.59 3.45 12.71
CA GLY A 90 -4.00 2.34 11.98
C GLY A 90 -3.95 2.67 10.49
N VAL A 91 -2.80 2.48 9.86
CA VAL A 91 -2.61 2.76 8.43
C VAL A 91 -2.41 1.45 7.69
N ASP A 92 -3.37 1.12 6.83
CA ASP A 92 -3.42 -0.13 6.07
C ASP A 92 -3.24 -1.37 6.98
N SER A 93 -2.75 -2.49 6.42
CA SER A 93 -2.44 -3.74 7.10
C SER A 93 -3.55 -4.18 8.08
N PRO A 94 -4.80 -4.32 7.59
CA PRO A 94 -6.00 -4.49 8.42
C PRO A 94 -5.93 -5.70 9.37
N ASP A 95 -5.23 -6.77 8.98
CA ASP A 95 -5.10 -7.96 9.82
C ASP A 95 -4.20 -7.74 11.05
N PHE A 96 -3.29 -6.75 10.99
CA PHE A 96 -2.48 -6.29 12.11
C PHE A 96 -3.21 -5.19 12.92
N ASN A 97 -3.59 -4.10 12.25
CA ASN A 97 -4.10 -2.88 12.88
C ASN A 97 -5.50 -3.04 13.51
N PHE A 98 -6.45 -3.76 12.88
CA PHE A 98 -7.80 -3.92 13.47
C PHE A 98 -7.81 -4.59 14.84
N LYS A 99 -6.80 -5.43 15.13
CA LYS A 99 -6.68 -6.08 16.45
C LYS A 99 -6.14 -5.12 17.51
N ILE A 100 -5.30 -4.15 17.13
CA ILE A 100 -4.83 -3.09 18.03
C ILE A 100 -6.00 -2.14 18.29
N GLU A 101 -6.60 -1.64 17.22
CA GLU A 101 -7.75 -0.71 17.26
C GLU A 101 -8.89 -1.27 18.11
N HIS A 102 -9.28 -2.53 17.91
CA HIS A 102 -10.34 -3.15 18.71
C HIS A 102 -10.05 -3.11 20.22
N LYS A 103 -8.82 -3.47 20.62
CA LYS A 103 -8.44 -3.47 22.04
C LYS A 103 -8.35 -2.06 22.61
N LEU A 104 -7.79 -1.11 21.86
CA LEU A 104 -7.70 0.29 22.31
C LEU A 104 -9.07 0.97 22.39
N LYS A 105 -9.97 0.66 21.44
CA LYS A 105 -11.36 1.13 21.47
C LYS A 105 -12.11 0.62 22.70
N GLN A 106 -11.91 -0.63 23.08
CA GLN A 106 -12.45 -1.19 24.34
C GLN A 106 -11.91 -0.47 25.59
N CYS A 107 -10.71 0.10 25.52
CA CYS A 107 -10.11 0.92 26.58
C CYS A 107 -10.51 2.41 26.52
N GLY A 108 -11.41 2.80 25.60
CA GLY A 108 -11.93 4.15 25.46
C GLY A 108 -11.13 5.07 24.54
N VAL A 109 -10.11 4.57 23.83
CA VAL A 109 -9.33 5.34 22.87
C VAL A 109 -10.13 5.49 21.56
N LYS A 110 -10.14 6.68 20.96
CA LYS A 110 -10.73 6.88 19.63
C LYS A 110 -9.87 6.20 18.57
N THR A 111 -10.50 5.55 17.60
CA THR A 111 -9.82 4.72 16.61
C THR A 111 -10.20 5.13 15.20
N VAL A 112 -9.18 5.39 14.38
CA VAL A 112 -9.33 5.71 12.96
C VAL A 112 -8.53 4.68 12.17
N HIS A 113 -9.11 4.17 11.09
CA HIS A 113 -8.38 3.35 10.14
C HIS A 113 -8.19 4.11 8.85
N PHE A 114 -6.94 4.34 8.45
CA PHE A 114 -6.55 5.03 7.24
C PHE A 114 -6.19 4.01 6.17
N ILE A 115 -6.80 4.17 4.98
CA ILE A 115 -6.79 3.23 3.85
C ILE A 115 -7.78 2.10 4.12
N SER A 116 -8.96 2.26 3.55
CA SER A 116 -10.03 1.26 3.65
C SER A 116 -9.56 -0.09 3.09
N PRO A 117 -9.71 -1.20 3.82
CA PRO A 117 -9.47 -2.52 3.24
C PRO A 117 -10.51 -2.83 2.17
N SER A 118 -10.13 -3.63 1.16
CA SER A 118 -11.00 -4.10 0.05
C SER A 118 -12.13 -5.06 0.45
N VAL A 119 -12.83 -4.75 1.53
CA VAL A 119 -13.89 -5.56 2.15
C VAL A 119 -15.16 -5.54 1.29
N TRP A 120 -15.37 -4.45 0.53
CA TRP A 120 -16.45 -4.33 -0.45
C TRP A 120 -16.43 -5.45 -1.50
N ALA A 121 -15.25 -5.95 -1.86
CA ALA A 121 -15.12 -6.85 -2.99
C ALA A 121 -15.40 -8.32 -2.67
N TRP A 122 -15.35 -8.76 -1.39
CA TRP A 122 -15.43 -10.21 -1.13
C TRP A 122 -15.91 -10.68 0.26
N ARG A 123 -16.09 -9.81 1.28
CA ARG A 123 -16.24 -10.29 2.68
C ARG A 123 -17.15 -9.43 3.58
N SER A 124 -18.45 -9.37 3.29
CA SER A 124 -19.46 -8.66 4.11
C SER A 124 -19.39 -8.98 5.61
N ASN A 125 -19.08 -10.22 6.00
CA ASN A 125 -18.93 -10.62 7.41
C ASN A 125 -17.85 -9.83 8.18
N ARG A 126 -16.84 -9.27 7.49
CA ARG A 126 -15.80 -8.46 8.14
C ARG A 126 -16.31 -7.10 8.62
N ILE A 127 -17.46 -6.63 8.15
CA ILE A 127 -18.00 -5.31 8.55
C ILE A 127 -18.25 -5.22 10.05
N LYS A 128 -18.72 -6.31 10.68
CA LYS A 128 -18.95 -6.37 12.13
C LYS A 128 -17.66 -6.13 12.91
N LYS A 129 -16.56 -6.74 12.45
CA LYS A 129 -15.24 -6.57 13.04
C LYS A 129 -14.74 -5.14 12.86
N ILE A 130 -14.90 -4.56 11.68
CA ILE A 130 -14.51 -3.17 11.40
C ILE A 130 -15.25 -2.22 12.35
N LYS A 131 -16.58 -2.34 12.46
CA LYS A 131 -17.39 -1.51 13.38
C LYS A 131 -16.95 -1.65 14.84
N ALA A 132 -16.58 -2.87 15.25
CA ALA A 132 -16.05 -3.14 16.58
C ALA A 132 -14.62 -2.61 16.78
N SER A 133 -13.87 -2.38 15.71
CA SER A 133 -12.48 -1.92 15.74
C SER A 133 -12.35 -0.41 15.62
N THR A 134 -13.17 0.26 14.81
CA THR A 134 -12.93 1.63 14.35
C THR A 134 -14.08 2.58 14.66
N ASP A 135 -13.78 3.83 15.02
CA ASP A 135 -14.76 4.92 15.09
C ASP A 135 -14.94 5.64 13.73
N LEU A 136 -13.90 5.62 12.88
CA LEU A 136 -13.91 6.25 11.55
C LEU A 136 -13.02 5.48 10.58
N ILE A 137 -13.46 5.33 9.33
CA ILE A 137 -12.65 4.83 8.21
C ILE A 137 -12.33 5.99 7.26
N LEU A 138 -11.07 6.14 6.87
CA LEU A 138 -10.66 7.06 5.81
C LEU A 138 -10.49 6.27 4.50
N CYS A 139 -11.34 6.59 3.54
CA CYS A 139 -11.52 5.91 2.27
C CYS A 139 -10.76 6.63 1.15
N LEU A 140 -10.09 5.87 0.29
CA LEU A 140 -9.36 6.38 -0.87
C LEU A 140 -10.27 6.54 -2.10
N PHE A 141 -11.43 5.88 -2.12
CA PHE A 141 -12.37 5.95 -3.23
C PHE A 141 -13.79 6.32 -2.76
N PRO A 142 -14.56 7.08 -3.54
CA PRO A 142 -15.90 7.50 -3.14
C PRO A 142 -16.86 6.33 -2.87
N PHE A 143 -16.80 5.27 -3.67
CA PHE A 143 -17.69 4.11 -3.52
C PHE A 143 -17.49 3.33 -2.21
N GLU A 144 -16.31 3.45 -1.58
CA GLU A 144 -16.04 2.82 -0.28
C GLU A 144 -16.88 3.48 0.83
N VAL A 145 -17.07 4.80 0.73
CA VAL A 145 -17.91 5.56 1.68
C VAL A 145 -19.34 5.06 1.61
N ASP A 146 -19.91 4.96 0.41
CA ASP A 146 -21.26 4.42 0.19
C ASP A 146 -21.41 3.01 0.79
N PHE A 147 -20.37 2.17 0.68
CA PHE A 147 -20.37 0.85 1.27
C PHE A 147 -20.44 0.90 2.79
N TYR A 148 -19.64 1.73 3.46
CA TYR A 148 -19.63 1.83 4.93
C TYR A 148 -20.89 2.48 5.48
N GLU A 149 -21.40 3.53 4.84
CA GLU A 149 -22.63 4.21 5.23
C GLU A 149 -23.84 3.27 5.22
N LYS A 150 -23.97 2.45 4.16
CA LYS A 150 -25.00 1.40 4.07
C LYS A 150 -24.97 0.40 5.23
N HIS A 151 -23.81 0.23 5.87
CA HIS A 151 -23.63 -0.66 7.02
C HIS A 151 -23.60 0.08 8.36
N GLY A 152 -23.91 1.38 8.38
CA GLY A 152 -23.89 2.22 9.57
C GLY A 152 -22.50 2.31 10.21
N GLN A 153 -21.45 2.34 9.40
CA GLN A 153 -20.09 2.64 9.80
C GLN A 153 -19.72 4.04 9.29
N ARG A 154 -19.18 4.89 10.16
CA ARG A 154 -18.72 6.21 9.76
C ARG A 154 -17.48 6.08 8.87
N ALA A 155 -17.53 6.72 7.71
CA ALA A 155 -16.44 6.77 6.74
C ALA A 155 -16.32 8.18 6.15
N LEU A 156 -15.12 8.55 5.69
CA LEU A 156 -14.85 9.80 4.98
C LEU A 156 -13.98 9.51 3.77
N PHE A 157 -14.32 10.11 2.63
CA PHE A 157 -13.49 10.09 1.44
C PHE A 157 -12.36 11.12 1.58
N VAL A 158 -11.11 10.67 1.50
CA VAL A 158 -9.91 11.52 1.63
C VAL A 158 -9.10 11.62 0.35
N GLY A 159 -9.56 10.98 -0.73
CA GLY A 159 -8.83 10.92 -1.99
C GLY A 159 -7.68 9.91 -1.98
N HIS A 160 -7.14 9.62 -3.16
CA HIS A 160 -6.03 8.70 -3.31
C HIS A 160 -4.71 9.48 -3.44
N PRO A 161 -3.67 9.23 -2.63
CA PRO A 161 -2.39 9.95 -2.70
C PRO A 161 -1.69 9.95 -4.08
N LEU A 162 -2.09 9.06 -4.99
CA LEU A 162 -1.55 9.03 -6.35
C LEU A 162 -2.03 10.20 -7.20
N THR A 163 -3.17 10.81 -6.88
CA THR A 163 -3.69 11.96 -7.63
C THR A 163 -2.80 13.20 -7.51
N GLU A 164 -1.99 13.29 -6.46
CA GLU A 164 -1.02 14.38 -6.31
C GLU A 164 0.27 14.13 -7.09
N LYS A 165 0.62 12.86 -7.32
CA LYS A 165 1.86 12.45 -8.00
C LYS A 165 1.69 12.32 -9.51
N LEU A 166 0.48 11.98 -9.96
CA LEU A 166 0.19 11.70 -11.36
C LEU A 166 -0.60 12.84 -11.97
N GLN A 167 -0.06 13.41 -13.04
CA GLN A 167 -0.73 14.41 -13.85
C GLN A 167 -1.27 13.76 -15.13
N PRO A 168 -2.50 14.09 -15.57
CA PRO A 168 -2.99 13.67 -16.88
C PRO A 168 -2.01 14.11 -17.99
N ARG A 169 -1.83 13.26 -19.00
CA ARG A 169 -0.99 13.61 -20.16
C ARG A 169 -1.60 14.78 -20.90
N GLN A 170 -0.81 15.84 -21.07
CA GLN A 170 -1.14 16.98 -21.94
C GLN A 170 -0.54 16.73 -23.33
N ASN A 171 -1.29 17.08 -24.39
CA ASN A 171 -0.80 17.02 -25.79
C ASN A 171 -0.23 15.66 -26.23
N TYR A 172 -0.87 14.57 -25.81
CA TYR A 172 -0.40 13.22 -26.11
C TYR A 172 -0.34 12.94 -27.63
N LYS A 173 0.78 12.37 -28.06
CA LYS A 173 0.98 11.86 -29.42
C LYS A 173 1.27 10.35 -29.34
N PRO A 174 0.55 9.51 -30.11
CA PRO A 174 0.82 8.08 -30.16
C PRO A 174 2.29 7.77 -30.49
N SER A 175 2.88 6.86 -29.73
CA SER A 175 4.31 6.50 -29.77
C SER A 175 4.58 5.03 -30.07
N LYS A 176 3.53 4.21 -30.18
CA LYS A 176 3.52 2.74 -30.26
C LYS A 176 4.32 2.05 -29.16
N LYS A 177 4.36 2.65 -27.96
CA LYS A 177 5.04 2.08 -26.79
C LYS A 177 4.08 1.27 -25.94
N VAL A 178 4.43 0.03 -25.66
CA VAL A 178 3.70 -0.89 -24.80
C VAL A 178 4.56 -1.22 -23.58
N LEU A 179 4.00 -0.99 -22.40
CA LEU A 179 4.64 -1.35 -21.13
C LEU A 179 4.08 -2.67 -20.60
N LEU A 180 4.98 -3.57 -20.21
CA LEU A 180 4.67 -4.83 -19.55
C LEU A 180 4.96 -4.70 -18.05
N MET A 181 4.00 -5.07 -17.22
CA MET A 181 4.12 -5.05 -15.76
C MET A 181 3.69 -6.42 -15.22
N PRO A 182 4.64 -7.39 -15.09
CA PRO A 182 4.34 -8.78 -14.76
C PRO A 182 3.92 -9.00 -13.29
N GLY A 183 3.81 -7.93 -12.51
CA GLY A 183 3.50 -7.97 -11.09
C GLY A 183 4.71 -7.67 -10.20
N SER A 184 4.47 -7.67 -8.91
CA SER A 184 5.47 -7.33 -7.88
C SER A 184 5.94 -8.56 -7.10
N ARG A 185 5.14 -9.63 -7.11
CA ARG A 185 5.41 -10.86 -6.39
C ARG A 185 6.07 -11.89 -7.30
N GLU A 186 6.95 -12.70 -6.73
CA GLU A 186 7.60 -13.81 -7.44
C GLU A 186 6.60 -14.70 -8.20
N ALA A 187 5.48 -15.05 -7.56
CA ALA A 187 4.46 -15.89 -8.17
C ALA A 187 3.85 -15.24 -9.42
N GLU A 188 3.51 -13.94 -9.34
CA GLU A 188 2.97 -13.15 -10.47
C GLU A 188 4.00 -13.09 -11.60
N ILE A 189 5.25 -12.75 -11.27
CA ILE A 189 6.34 -12.64 -12.26
C ILE A 189 6.57 -13.97 -12.98
N LYS A 190 6.67 -15.06 -12.23
CA LYS A 190 6.92 -16.40 -12.80
C LYS A 190 5.74 -16.91 -13.63
N SER A 191 4.51 -16.57 -13.25
CA SER A 191 3.31 -17.09 -13.91
C SER A 191 2.75 -16.20 -15.01
N LEU A 192 3.19 -14.94 -15.14
CA LEU A 192 2.67 -14.01 -16.14
C LEU A 192 3.71 -13.60 -17.16
N LEU A 193 5.01 -13.65 -16.82
CA LEU A 193 6.04 -13.27 -17.79
C LEU A 193 5.98 -14.12 -19.07
N PRO A 194 5.87 -15.46 -19.03
CA PRO A 194 5.79 -16.27 -20.26
C PRO A 194 4.66 -15.81 -21.19
N GLU A 195 3.47 -15.55 -20.64
CA GLU A 195 2.26 -15.13 -21.33
C GLU A 195 2.39 -13.72 -21.90
N LEU A 196 3.04 -12.82 -21.16
CA LEU A 196 3.39 -11.48 -21.65
C LEU A 196 4.35 -11.57 -22.84
N LEU A 197 5.34 -12.46 -22.80
CA LEU A 197 6.28 -12.64 -23.92
C LEU A 197 5.60 -13.26 -25.15
N SER A 198 4.67 -14.19 -24.96
CA SER A 198 3.80 -14.67 -26.05
C SER A 198 2.97 -13.54 -26.65
N THR A 199 2.45 -12.64 -25.81
CA THR A 199 1.71 -11.45 -26.26
C THR A 199 2.60 -10.51 -27.09
N VAL A 200 3.86 -10.29 -26.67
CA VAL A 200 4.83 -9.50 -27.44
C VAL A 200 5.06 -10.09 -28.84
N ALA A 201 5.23 -11.41 -28.94
CA ALA A 201 5.44 -12.08 -30.23
C ALA A 201 4.25 -11.84 -31.18
N LEU A 202 3.02 -12.08 -30.70
CA LEU A 202 1.80 -11.88 -31.48
C LEU A 202 1.60 -10.41 -31.92
N MET A 203 1.87 -9.46 -31.02
CA MET A 203 1.74 -8.04 -31.36
C MET A 203 2.77 -7.58 -32.40
N ARG A 204 3.99 -8.13 -32.35
CA ARG A 204 5.04 -7.81 -33.35
C ARG A 204 4.77 -8.38 -34.73
N GLU A 205 4.14 -9.55 -34.80
CA GLU A 205 3.68 -10.11 -36.07
C GLU A 205 2.67 -9.18 -36.76
N GLN A 206 1.85 -8.48 -35.98
CA GLN A 206 0.86 -7.53 -36.49
C GLN A 206 1.48 -6.16 -36.84
N ASP A 207 2.41 -5.66 -36.01
CA ASP A 207 3.09 -4.39 -36.25
C ASP A 207 4.50 -4.37 -35.64
N SER A 208 5.51 -4.48 -36.51
CA SER A 208 6.92 -4.48 -36.13
C SER A 208 7.42 -3.14 -35.58
N LYS A 209 6.63 -2.06 -35.69
CA LYS A 209 6.98 -0.73 -35.14
C LYS A 209 6.63 -0.60 -33.65
N ILE A 210 5.94 -1.58 -33.06
CA ILE A 210 5.60 -1.55 -31.63
C ILE A 210 6.87 -1.73 -30.79
N GLN A 211 7.08 -0.79 -29.88
CA GLN A 211 8.19 -0.79 -28.94
C GLN A 211 7.71 -1.33 -27.59
N PHE A 212 8.48 -2.23 -26.99
CA PHE A 212 8.13 -2.87 -25.73
C PHE A 212 9.12 -2.49 -24.65
N SER A 213 8.61 -2.15 -23.47
CA SER A 213 9.38 -2.05 -22.24
C SER A 213 8.74 -2.90 -21.15
N LEU A 214 9.52 -3.29 -20.15
CA LEU A 214 9.08 -4.03 -18.99
C LEU A 214 9.56 -3.31 -17.74
N ALA A 215 8.66 -3.03 -16.80
CA ALA A 215 9.00 -2.43 -15.51
C ALA A 215 8.79 -3.42 -14.37
N LEU A 216 9.83 -3.60 -13.55
CA LEU A 216 9.76 -4.36 -12.29
C LEU A 216 9.63 -3.42 -11.10
N ALA A 217 8.93 -3.89 -10.05
CA ALA A 217 8.78 -3.13 -8.82
C ALA A 217 10.09 -3.02 -8.01
N ASN A 218 10.94 -4.03 -8.07
CA ASN A 218 12.25 -4.11 -7.41
C ASN A 218 13.24 -4.95 -8.23
N ASP A 219 14.48 -5.03 -7.79
CA ASP A 219 15.59 -5.68 -8.50
C ASP A 219 15.73 -7.18 -8.21
N HIS A 220 14.95 -7.74 -7.28
CA HIS A 220 15.08 -9.15 -6.84
C HIS A 220 14.99 -10.17 -7.98
N PHE A 221 14.13 -9.89 -8.98
CA PHE A 221 13.94 -10.76 -10.15
C PHE A 221 14.57 -10.21 -11.43
N LYS A 222 15.34 -9.13 -11.33
CA LYS A 222 15.92 -8.45 -12.51
C LYS A 222 16.69 -9.42 -13.40
N VAL A 223 17.66 -10.14 -12.85
CA VAL A 223 18.51 -11.08 -13.60
C VAL A 223 17.67 -12.19 -14.27
N TRP A 224 16.73 -12.78 -13.52
CA TRP A 224 15.87 -13.85 -14.02
C TRP A 224 14.99 -13.39 -15.20
N VAL A 225 14.51 -12.14 -15.16
CA VAL A 225 13.72 -11.52 -16.22
C VAL A 225 14.61 -11.14 -17.41
N GLU A 226 15.79 -10.53 -17.17
CA GLU A 226 16.76 -10.14 -18.20
C GLU A 226 17.13 -11.32 -19.10
N GLU A 227 17.43 -12.49 -18.51
CA GLU A 227 17.75 -13.71 -19.25
C GLU A 227 16.63 -14.15 -20.20
N ARG A 228 15.36 -13.91 -19.83
CA ARG A 228 14.18 -14.34 -20.59
C ARG A 228 13.75 -13.36 -21.67
N ILE A 229 14.02 -12.07 -21.45
CA ILE A 229 13.75 -11.04 -22.46
C ILE A 229 14.95 -10.80 -23.37
N ASN A 230 16.10 -11.42 -23.07
CA ASN A 230 17.31 -11.29 -23.86
C ASN A 230 17.01 -11.63 -25.33
N LYS A 231 17.52 -10.82 -26.25
CA LYS A 231 17.29 -10.87 -27.71
C LYS A 231 15.88 -10.50 -28.17
N LEU A 232 14.94 -10.23 -27.26
CA LEU A 232 13.62 -9.74 -27.62
C LEU A 232 13.59 -8.21 -27.78
N GLY A 233 14.67 -7.47 -27.56
CA GLY A 233 14.67 -6.00 -27.72
C GLY A 233 13.60 -5.32 -26.85
N ILE A 234 13.35 -5.85 -25.66
CA ILE A 234 12.47 -5.27 -24.64
C ILE A 234 13.36 -4.51 -23.66
N GLU A 235 13.09 -3.23 -23.44
CA GLU A 235 13.82 -2.41 -22.46
C GLU A 235 13.34 -2.78 -21.04
N LEU A 236 14.26 -3.17 -20.15
CA LEU A 236 13.94 -3.43 -18.75
C LEU A 236 14.24 -2.21 -17.87
N SER A 237 13.32 -1.88 -16.98
CA SER A 237 13.52 -0.88 -15.94
C SER A 237 13.01 -1.36 -14.57
N VAL A 238 13.47 -0.71 -13.51
CA VAL A 238 13.15 -1.08 -12.12
C VAL A 238 12.77 0.18 -11.34
N GLY A 239 11.66 0.13 -10.62
CA GLY A 239 11.25 1.19 -9.69
C GLY A 239 10.73 2.47 -10.34
N ASP A 240 10.56 2.51 -11.66
CA ASP A 240 10.15 3.68 -12.44
C ASP A 240 8.81 3.50 -13.16
N ALA A 241 7.97 2.56 -12.69
CA ALA A 241 6.71 2.19 -13.33
C ALA A 241 5.82 3.38 -13.68
N TYR A 242 5.65 4.37 -12.78
CA TYR A 242 4.83 5.56 -13.05
C TYR A 242 5.37 6.41 -14.21
N VAL A 243 6.69 6.52 -14.33
CA VAL A 243 7.34 7.24 -15.44
C VAL A 243 7.08 6.50 -16.75
N LYS A 244 7.26 5.17 -16.76
CA LYS A 244 7.02 4.34 -17.94
C LYS A 244 5.54 4.31 -18.35
N ILE A 245 4.61 4.27 -17.39
CA ILE A 245 3.15 4.35 -17.65
C ILE A 245 2.81 5.65 -18.38
N ALA A 246 3.33 6.79 -17.90
CA ALA A 246 3.09 8.09 -18.53
C ALA A 246 3.64 8.19 -19.97
N GLN A 247 4.64 7.39 -20.31
CA GLN A 247 5.27 7.36 -21.63
C GLN A 247 4.73 6.28 -22.57
N SER A 248 3.79 5.45 -22.11
CA SER A 248 3.30 4.28 -22.85
C SER A 248 1.89 4.49 -23.38
N ASP A 249 1.64 4.02 -24.60
CA ASP A 249 0.33 4.07 -25.23
C ASP A 249 -0.61 3.00 -24.66
N LEU A 250 -0.04 1.85 -24.29
CA LEU A 250 -0.72 0.71 -23.68
C LEU A 250 0.11 0.18 -22.52
N VAL A 251 -0.57 -0.23 -21.46
CA VAL A 251 0.04 -0.92 -20.31
C VAL A 251 -0.66 -2.25 -20.12
N ILE A 252 0.09 -3.35 -20.12
CA ILE A 252 -0.39 -4.69 -19.81
C ILE A 252 0.11 -5.02 -18.40
N VAL A 253 -0.81 -5.09 -17.44
CA VAL A 253 -0.50 -5.17 -16.00
C VAL A 253 -1.20 -6.35 -15.34
N ALA A 254 -0.47 -7.02 -14.44
CA ALA A 254 -0.95 -8.18 -13.67
C ALA A 254 -2.15 -7.86 -12.75
N SER A 255 -2.11 -6.73 -12.02
CA SER A 255 -3.18 -6.23 -11.16
C SER A 255 -2.89 -4.78 -10.74
N GLY A 256 -3.96 -4.01 -10.49
CA GLY A 256 -3.94 -2.60 -10.10
C GLY A 256 -3.65 -2.33 -8.63
#